data_AF-A0A419YU86-F1
#
_entry.id   AF-A0A419YU86-F1
#
_cell.length_a   1.000
_cell.length_b   1.000
_cell.length_c   1.000
_cell.angle_alpha   90.00
_cell.angle_beta   90.00
_cell.angle_gamma   90.00
#
_symmetry.space_group_name_H-M   'P 1'
#
loop_
_entity.id
_entity.type
_entity.pdbx_description
1 polymer ?
#
loop_
_entity_poly.entity_id
_entity_poly.type
_entity_poly.pdbx_seq_one_letter_code
_entity_poly.pdbx_strand_id
1 'polypeptide(L)'
;MTLVEKVEQRLAGELLPGEQVLYGVLGFRIGGIRTTMIGGAAGIAGGAGIAAMTVATSGATADVPAAQLPVPARSIVALTDQRLMVFSIGGLFVAKPKKILHSYALDQIAGIPEPELVPGAAQALRVHIGVAGAGVLAVEFPRLQVSEARNMVRRIERGMSPQA
;
A
#
# COMPACT_ATOMS: atom_id res chain seq x y z
N MET A 1 3.85 20.26 3.46
CA MET A 1 2.71 19.55 2.89
C MET A 1 2.82 18.06 3.17
N THR A 2 1.88 17.49 3.91
CA THR A 2 1.80 16.06 4.26
C THR A 2 1.43 15.23 3.03
N LEU A 3 1.55 13.90 3.12
CA LEU A 3 1.07 13.01 2.05
C LEU A 3 -0.45 13.02 1.91
N VAL A 4 -1.18 13.18 3.02
CA VAL A 4 -2.64 13.38 3.03
C VAL A 4 -3.01 14.62 2.19
N GLU A 5 -2.44 15.78 2.50
CA GLU A 5 -2.70 17.04 1.78
C GLU A 5 -2.36 16.92 0.28
N LYS A 6 -1.30 16.19 -0.07
CA LYS A 6 -0.94 15.90 -1.47
C LYS A 6 -1.97 15.03 -2.18
N VAL A 7 -2.52 14.04 -1.48
CA VAL A 7 -3.56 13.16 -2.01
C VAL A 7 -4.87 13.94 -2.18
N GLU A 8 -5.26 14.74 -1.18
CA GLU A 8 -6.42 15.65 -1.27
C GLU A 8 -6.30 16.59 -2.46
N GLN A 9 -5.15 17.27 -2.58
CA GLN A 9 -4.89 18.16 -3.71
C GLN A 9 -4.98 17.41 -5.05
N ARG A 10 -4.48 16.17 -5.11
CA ARG A 10 -4.57 15.35 -6.32
C ARG A 10 -6.00 14.95 -6.63
N LEU A 11 -6.80 14.62 -5.62
CA LEU A 11 -8.20 14.20 -5.78
C LEU A 11 -9.17 15.39 -5.88
N ALA A 12 -8.68 16.63 -5.91
CA ALA A 12 -9.53 17.79 -6.11
C ALA A 12 -10.34 17.64 -7.42
N GLY A 13 -11.66 17.53 -7.29
CA GLY A 13 -12.59 17.26 -8.41
C GLY A 13 -12.85 15.79 -8.73
N GLU A 14 -12.17 14.85 -8.07
CA GLU A 14 -12.39 13.39 -8.16
C GLU A 14 -12.91 12.78 -6.84
N LEU A 15 -12.95 13.56 -5.75
CA LEU A 15 -13.58 13.17 -4.49
C LEU A 15 -15.10 13.08 -4.66
N LEU A 16 -15.68 12.02 -4.10
CA LEU A 16 -17.13 11.90 -3.98
C LEU A 16 -17.67 12.93 -2.98
N PRO A 17 -18.96 13.32 -3.07
CA PRO A 17 -19.54 14.27 -2.13
C PRO A 17 -19.35 13.83 -0.67
N GLY A 18 -18.69 14.66 0.12
CA GLY A 18 -18.41 14.40 1.54
C GLY A 18 -17.24 13.44 1.82
N GLU A 19 -16.59 12.91 0.79
CA GLU A 19 -15.43 12.02 0.94
C GLU A 19 -14.22 12.78 1.51
N GLN A 20 -13.55 12.20 2.51
CA GLN A 20 -12.39 12.79 3.18
C GLN A 20 -11.19 11.85 3.14
N VAL A 21 -10.01 12.41 2.86
CA VAL A 21 -8.76 11.65 2.91
C VAL A 21 -8.30 11.52 4.35
N LEU A 22 -8.22 10.28 4.83
CA LEU A 22 -7.84 9.97 6.21
C LEU A 22 -6.34 9.65 6.34
N TYR A 23 -5.79 8.97 5.34
CA TYR A 23 -4.39 8.55 5.35
C TYR A 23 -3.76 8.67 3.96
N GLY A 24 -2.46 8.96 3.94
CA GLY A 24 -1.63 8.94 2.74
C GLY A 24 -0.24 8.42 3.11
N VAL A 25 0.07 7.20 2.70
CA VAL A 25 1.24 6.45 3.18
C VAL A 25 2.09 6.02 1.98
N LEU A 26 3.40 6.16 2.07
CA LEU A 26 4.36 5.65 1.11
C LEU A 26 4.43 4.12 1.21
N GLY A 27 4.03 3.45 0.14
CA GLY A 27 4.15 2.01 -0.02
C GLY A 27 5.24 1.63 -1.01
N PHE A 28 5.71 0.40 -0.87
CA PHE A 28 6.61 -0.25 -1.81
C PHE A 28 6.01 -1.61 -2.18
N ARG A 29 6.36 -2.12 -3.36
CA ARG A 29 6.19 -3.56 -3.62
C ARG A 29 6.97 -4.37 -2.57
N ILE A 30 6.53 -5.59 -2.31
CA ILE A 30 7.26 -6.53 -1.43
C ILE A 30 8.73 -6.63 -1.87
N GLY A 31 9.66 -6.47 -0.91
CA GLY A 31 11.11 -6.45 -1.12
C GLY A 31 11.69 -5.11 -1.59
N GLY A 32 10.86 -4.15 -2.00
CA GLY A 32 11.28 -2.89 -2.62
C GLY A 32 11.94 -1.89 -1.67
N ILE A 33 11.70 -2.00 -0.35
CA ILE A 33 12.34 -1.13 0.64
C ILE A 33 13.84 -1.42 0.73
N ARG A 34 14.21 -2.70 0.68
CA ARG A 34 15.61 -3.15 0.76
C ARG A 34 16.41 -2.67 -0.44
N THR A 35 15.87 -2.79 -1.65
CA THR A 35 16.53 -2.29 -2.87
C THR A 35 16.70 -0.77 -2.86
N THR A 36 15.74 -0.05 -2.27
CA THR A 36 15.79 1.42 -2.19
C THR A 36 16.78 1.92 -1.12
N MET A 37 16.92 1.22 0.02
CA MET A 37 17.88 1.59 1.05
C MET A 37 19.32 1.17 0.72
N ILE A 38 19.52 0.02 0.07
CA ILE A 38 20.86 -0.45 -0.35
C ILE A 38 21.39 0.39 -1.52
N GLY A 39 20.51 0.91 -2.40
CA GLY A 39 20.88 1.83 -3.48
C GLY A 39 21.18 3.28 -3.05
N GLY A 40 21.18 3.58 -1.74
CA GLY A 40 21.34 4.93 -1.19
C GLY A 40 22.71 5.59 -1.42
N ALA A 41 23.68 4.92 -2.03
CA ALA A 41 24.99 5.49 -2.38
C ALA A 41 25.40 5.32 -3.86
N ALA A 42 24.69 4.52 -4.66
CA ALA A 42 24.98 4.38 -6.08
C ALA A 42 23.79 3.78 -6.83
N GLY A 43 23.39 4.39 -7.94
CA GLY A 43 22.69 3.65 -9.01
C GLY A 43 21.25 4.03 -9.26
N ILE A 44 20.99 5.29 -9.62
CA ILE A 44 19.91 5.60 -10.59
C ILE A 44 20.49 5.33 -11.99
N ALA A 45 20.83 4.08 -12.30
CA ALA A 45 21.26 3.68 -13.63
C ALA A 45 21.23 2.15 -13.77
N GLY A 46 20.28 1.65 -14.56
CA GLY A 46 20.43 0.40 -15.32
C GLY A 46 20.18 -0.92 -14.58
N GLY A 47 19.32 -1.75 -15.19
CA GLY A 47 19.62 -3.18 -15.31
C GLY A 47 18.93 -4.13 -14.33
N ALA A 48 17.93 -4.84 -14.86
CA ALA A 48 17.69 -6.28 -14.74
C ALA A 48 17.90 -7.01 -13.40
N GLY A 49 16.79 -7.61 -12.93
CA GLY A 49 16.79 -8.94 -12.34
C GLY A 49 16.89 -8.99 -10.82
N ILE A 50 15.82 -9.43 -10.15
CA ILE A 50 15.79 -10.69 -9.38
C ILE A 50 14.34 -11.19 -9.40
N ALA A 51 14.16 -12.42 -9.88
CA ALA A 51 12.92 -13.17 -9.81
C ALA A 51 12.46 -13.29 -8.34
N ALA A 52 11.23 -12.90 -8.05
CA ALA A 52 10.65 -13.17 -6.74
C ALA A 52 10.38 -14.68 -6.65
N MET A 53 11.22 -15.40 -5.92
CA MET A 53 10.90 -16.76 -5.51
C MET A 53 9.73 -16.71 -4.52
N THR A 54 8.61 -17.30 -4.92
CA THR A 54 7.46 -17.53 -4.06
C THR A 54 7.82 -18.61 -3.06
N VAL A 55 8.07 -18.24 -1.80
CA VAL A 55 8.03 -19.19 -0.68
C VAL A 55 6.58 -19.21 -0.20
N ALA A 56 5.87 -20.28 -0.55
CA ALA A 56 4.56 -20.57 0.02
C ALA A 56 4.75 -21.02 1.48
N THR A 57 4.46 -20.14 2.43
CA THR A 57 4.22 -20.56 3.82
C THR A 57 2.75 -20.91 3.96
N SER A 58 2.49 -22.22 3.96
CA SER A 58 1.20 -22.81 4.32
C SER A 58 0.88 -22.50 5.79
N GLY A 59 -0.13 -21.66 6.01
CA GLY A 59 -0.75 -21.40 7.31
C GLY A 59 -2.15 -20.85 7.06
N ALA A 60 -3.16 -21.68 7.30
CA ALA A 60 -4.54 -21.45 6.92
C ALA A 60 -5.19 -20.24 7.63
N THR A 61 -5.86 -19.36 6.89
CA THR A 61 -7.26 -18.92 7.14
C THR A 61 -7.75 -17.95 6.03
N ALA A 62 -8.94 -18.28 5.49
CA ALA A 62 -9.75 -17.55 4.50
C ALA A 62 -9.19 -17.41 3.07
N ASP A 63 -10.04 -17.64 2.06
CA ASP A 63 -9.77 -17.51 0.62
C ASP A 63 -9.19 -16.12 0.27
N VAL A 64 -7.88 -15.99 0.37
CA VAL A 64 -7.12 -14.87 -0.14
C VAL A 64 -6.92 -15.12 -1.64
N PRO A 65 -7.47 -14.29 -2.53
CA PRO A 65 -7.38 -14.53 -3.97
C PRO A 65 -5.92 -14.71 -4.43
N ALA A 66 -5.61 -15.78 -5.17
CA ALA A 66 -4.23 -16.17 -5.46
C ALA A 66 -3.44 -15.17 -6.34
N ALA A 67 -4.12 -14.26 -7.04
CA ALA A 67 -3.47 -13.30 -7.94
C ALA A 67 -3.06 -12.02 -7.20
N GLN A 68 -1.75 -11.79 -7.11
CA GLN A 68 -1.20 -10.53 -6.61
C GLN A 68 -1.48 -9.40 -7.60
N LEU A 69 -2.06 -8.30 -7.11
CA LEU A 69 -2.31 -7.10 -7.90
C LEU A 69 -0.98 -6.40 -8.23
N PRO A 70 -0.81 -5.87 -9.45
CA PRO A 70 0.43 -5.21 -9.85
C PRO A 70 0.63 -3.91 -9.09
N VAL A 71 1.71 -3.82 -8.30
CA VAL A 71 2.11 -2.60 -7.57
C VAL A 71 3.47 -2.14 -8.08
N PRO A 72 3.65 -0.83 -8.41
CA PRO A 72 4.95 -0.32 -8.83
C PRO A 72 5.98 -0.42 -7.70
N ALA A 73 7.26 -0.22 -8.03
CA ALA A 73 8.33 -0.27 -7.03
C ALA A 73 8.10 0.65 -5.83
N ARG A 74 7.51 1.84 -6.09
CA ARG A 74 7.10 2.82 -5.09
C ARG A 74 5.71 3.33 -5.44
N SER A 75 4.83 3.40 -4.46
CA SER A 75 3.44 3.86 -4.59
C SER A 75 3.05 4.73 -3.41
N ILE A 76 1.98 5.50 -3.55
CA ILE A 76 1.28 6.08 -2.41
C ILE A 76 0.01 5.26 -2.21
N VAL A 77 -0.17 4.69 -1.02
CA VAL A 77 -1.41 4.06 -0.60
C VAL A 77 -2.19 5.08 0.20
N ALA A 78 -3.40 5.41 -0.22
CA ALA A 78 -4.25 6.35 0.47
C ALA A 78 -5.56 5.68 0.87
N LEU A 79 -6.10 6.13 2.00
CA LEU A 79 -7.38 5.69 2.51
C LEU A 79 -8.27 6.92 2.69
N THR A 80 -9.45 6.89 2.09
CA THR A 80 -10.54 7.80 2.44
C THR A 80 -11.50 7.10 3.39
N ASP A 81 -12.51 7.82 3.85
CA ASP A 81 -13.63 7.24 4.57
C ASP A 81 -14.49 6.29 3.71
N GLN A 82 -14.27 6.23 2.38
CA GLN A 82 -15.08 5.44 1.44
C GLN A 82 -14.28 4.40 0.63
N ARG A 83 -13.00 4.65 0.35
CA ARG A 83 -12.20 3.78 -0.55
C ARG A 83 -10.72 3.75 -0.21
N LEU A 84 -10.10 2.64 -0.57
CA LEU A 84 -8.66 2.42 -0.61
C LEU A 84 -8.14 2.71 -2.02
N MET A 85 -7.09 3.51 -2.14
CA MET A 85 -6.48 3.88 -3.42
C MET A 85 -4.98 3.65 -3.43
N VAL A 86 -4.45 3.31 -4.60
CA VAL A 86 -3.02 3.18 -4.85
C VAL A 86 -2.63 4.10 -6.00
N PHE A 87 -1.71 5.01 -5.75
CA PHE A 87 -1.20 5.96 -6.74
C PHE A 87 0.22 5.58 -7.17
N SER A 88 0.50 5.80 -8.46
CA SER A 88 1.89 5.92 -8.92
C SER A 88 2.53 7.17 -8.30
N ILE A 89 3.83 7.11 -8.02
CA ILE A 89 4.58 8.28 -7.53
C ILE A 89 5.19 9.05 -8.71
N GLY A 90 5.06 10.38 -8.64
CA GLY A 90 5.79 11.33 -9.45
C GLY A 90 6.91 12.02 -8.68
N GLY A 91 8.02 12.31 -9.38
CA GLY A 91 9.16 13.05 -8.84
C GLY A 91 10.08 12.15 -8.01
N LEU A 92 11.40 12.34 -8.18
CA LEU A 92 12.42 11.53 -7.50
C LEU A 92 12.54 11.86 -6.00
N PHE A 93 12.30 13.13 -5.64
CA PHE A 93 12.52 13.67 -4.29
C PHE A 93 11.25 14.05 -3.54
N VAL A 94 10.18 14.38 -4.26
CA VAL A 94 8.93 14.88 -3.68
C VAL A 94 7.84 13.87 -4.01
N ALA A 95 7.67 12.85 -3.18
CA ALA A 95 6.63 11.83 -3.39
C ALA A 95 5.28 12.51 -3.64
N LYS A 96 4.88 12.62 -4.92
CA LYS A 96 3.67 13.30 -5.38
C LYS A 96 2.76 12.27 -6.03
N PRO A 97 1.49 12.12 -5.56
CA PRO A 97 0.56 11.20 -6.18
C PRO A 97 0.26 11.64 -7.62
N LYS A 98 0.38 10.72 -8.57
CA LYS A 98 0.14 10.95 -10.00
C LYS A 98 -1.12 10.23 -10.48
N LYS A 99 -1.00 9.06 -11.10
CA LYS A 99 -2.14 8.29 -11.61
C LYS A 99 -2.67 7.38 -10.50
N ILE A 100 -3.98 7.28 -10.38
CA ILE A 100 -4.64 6.21 -9.61
C ILE A 100 -4.46 4.91 -10.40
N LEU A 101 -3.77 3.95 -9.79
CA LEU A 101 -3.53 2.62 -10.35
C LEU A 101 -4.62 1.65 -9.94
N HIS A 102 -5.03 1.73 -8.67
CA HIS A 102 -6.08 0.92 -8.08
C HIS A 102 -6.96 1.80 -7.21
N SER A 103 -8.26 1.52 -7.19
CA SER A 103 -9.26 2.19 -6.37
C SER A 103 -10.35 1.18 -6.03
N TYR A 104 -10.53 0.92 -4.74
CA TYR A 104 -11.46 -0.09 -4.24
C TYR A 104 -12.31 0.52 -3.13
N ALA A 105 -13.63 0.41 -3.25
CA ALA A 105 -14.53 0.77 -2.17
C ALA A 105 -14.28 -0.13 -0.95
N LEU A 106 -14.55 0.38 0.25
CA LEU A 106 -14.25 -0.33 1.49
C LEU A 106 -15.01 -1.66 1.63
N ASP A 107 -16.21 -1.75 1.04
CA ASP A 107 -17.02 -2.97 0.96
C ASP A 107 -16.45 -4.04 0.01
N GLN A 108 -15.52 -3.67 -0.87
CA GLN A 108 -14.80 -4.62 -1.73
C GLN A 108 -13.60 -5.26 -1.03
N ILE A 109 -13.23 -4.81 0.17
CA ILE A 109 -12.12 -5.40 0.92
C ILE A 109 -12.62 -6.69 1.60
N ALA A 110 -12.09 -7.83 1.15
CA ALA A 110 -12.51 -9.14 1.63
C ALA A 110 -11.84 -9.54 2.95
N GLY A 111 -10.68 -8.95 3.25
CA GLY A 111 -9.95 -9.21 4.48
C GLY A 111 -8.51 -8.73 4.43
N ILE A 112 -7.92 -8.58 5.62
CA ILE A 112 -6.52 -8.20 5.80
C ILE A 112 -5.92 -9.21 6.78
N PRO A 113 -5.06 -10.15 6.32
CA PRO A 113 -4.28 -10.98 7.23
C PRO A 113 -3.38 -10.12 8.14
N GLU A 114 -3.02 -10.63 9.32
CA GLU A 114 -2.22 -9.90 10.31
C GLU A 114 -0.94 -9.30 9.66
N PRO A 115 -0.75 -7.97 9.76
CA PRO A 115 0.45 -7.32 9.24
C PRO A 115 1.76 -7.82 9.87
N GLU A 116 2.66 -8.33 9.04
CA GLU A 116 3.97 -8.85 9.45
C GLU A 116 4.98 -7.70 9.58
N LEU A 117 5.66 -7.59 10.73
CA LEU A 117 6.80 -6.70 10.86
C LEU A 117 8.09 -7.42 10.46
N VAL A 118 8.63 -7.07 9.31
CA VAL A 118 9.89 -7.62 8.81
C VAL A 118 11.06 -6.89 9.49
N PRO A 119 11.89 -7.58 10.31
CA PRO A 119 12.99 -6.96 11.05
C PRO A 119 14.20 -6.64 10.16
N GLY A 120 15.13 -5.84 10.68
CA GLY A 120 16.41 -5.50 10.06
C GLY A 120 16.64 -4.00 9.87
N ALA A 121 17.77 -3.62 9.27
CA ALA A 121 18.12 -2.21 9.01
C ALA A 121 17.07 -1.50 8.13
N ALA A 122 16.49 -2.25 7.19
CA ALA A 122 15.38 -1.83 6.34
C ALA A 122 14.03 -2.37 6.86
N GLN A 123 13.76 -2.18 8.16
CA GLN A 123 12.53 -2.61 8.80
C GLN A 123 11.30 -2.12 8.02
N ALA A 124 10.34 -3.03 7.84
CA ALA A 124 9.15 -2.78 7.06
C ALA A 124 7.92 -3.46 7.68
N LEU A 125 6.76 -2.84 7.53
CA LEU A 125 5.48 -3.50 7.77
C LEU A 125 4.98 -4.06 6.44
N ARG A 126 4.86 -5.38 6.34
CA ARG A 126 4.27 -6.06 5.21
C ARG A 126 2.77 -6.23 5.44
N VAL A 127 1.98 -5.81 4.47
CA VAL A 127 0.52 -5.88 4.52
C VAL A 127 0.01 -6.51 3.23
N HIS A 128 -0.93 -7.45 3.39
CA HIS A 128 -1.69 -8.04 2.30
C HIS A 128 -3.15 -7.64 2.49
N ILE A 129 -3.77 -7.10 1.45
CA ILE A 129 -5.17 -6.69 1.47
C ILE A 129 -5.88 -7.50 0.39
N GLY A 130 -6.74 -8.42 0.80
CA GLY A 130 -7.60 -9.17 -0.10
C GLY A 130 -8.73 -8.27 -0.61
N VAL A 131 -8.91 -8.25 -1.93
CA VAL A 131 -9.96 -7.47 -2.60
C VAL A 131 -10.85 -8.44 -3.37
N ALA A 132 -12.14 -8.44 -3.03
CA ALA A 132 -13.15 -9.31 -3.62
C ALA A 132 -13.20 -9.13 -5.15
N GLY A 133 -13.10 -10.24 -5.89
CA GLY A 133 -13.15 -10.25 -7.35
C GLY A 133 -11.95 -9.62 -8.07
N ALA A 134 -10.93 -9.13 -7.35
CA ALA A 134 -9.77 -8.48 -7.96
C ALA A 134 -8.44 -9.21 -7.70
N GLY A 135 -8.14 -9.56 -6.45
CA GLY A 135 -6.82 -10.09 -6.11
C GLY A 135 -6.34 -9.67 -4.73
N VAL A 136 -5.02 -9.69 -4.55
CA VAL A 136 -4.37 -9.27 -3.31
C VAL A 136 -3.44 -8.10 -3.56
N LEU A 137 -3.69 -7.00 -2.86
CA LEU A 137 -2.77 -5.87 -2.81
C LEU A 137 -1.71 -6.15 -1.74
N ALA A 138 -0.49 -6.46 -2.17
CA ALA A 138 0.64 -6.74 -1.28
C ALA A 138 1.63 -5.56 -1.30
N VAL A 139 1.82 -4.93 -0.13
CA VAL A 139 2.62 -3.71 0.02
C VAL A 139 3.50 -3.78 1.27
N GLU A 140 4.68 -3.14 1.19
CA GLU A 140 5.55 -2.88 2.34
C GLU A 140 5.57 -1.38 2.66
N PHE A 141 5.46 -1.06 3.94
CA PHE A 141 5.59 0.30 4.47
C PHE A 141 6.94 0.45 5.19
N PRO A 142 7.72 1.52 4.91
CA PRO A 142 9.02 1.73 5.53
C PRO A 142 8.90 2.01 7.02
N ARG A 143 9.97 1.73 7.78
CA ARG A 143 10.07 1.93 9.25
C ARG A 143 9.39 3.19 9.77
N LEU A 144 9.63 4.33 9.12
CA LEU A 144 9.10 5.64 9.55
C LEU A 144 7.58 5.76 9.41
N GLN A 145 6.93 4.88 8.64
CA GLN A 145 5.50 4.90 8.39
C GLN A 145 4.77 3.67 8.93
N VAL A 146 5.46 2.79 9.67
CA VAL A 146 4.86 1.60 10.28
C VAL A 146 3.67 1.97 11.17
N SER A 147 3.80 3.02 11.99
CA SER A 147 2.72 3.46 12.88
C SER A 147 1.49 3.93 12.10
N GLU A 148 1.71 4.78 11.09
CA GLU A 148 0.64 5.33 10.26
C GLU A 148 -0.04 4.22 9.42
N ALA A 149 0.74 3.30 8.86
CA ALA A 149 0.24 2.14 8.14
C ALA A 149 -0.59 1.21 9.03
N ARG A 150 -0.16 0.93 10.27
CA ARG A 150 -0.95 0.14 11.22
C ARG A 150 -2.27 0.82 11.56
N ASN A 151 -2.26 2.15 11.75
CA ASN A 151 -3.49 2.91 12.02
C ASN A 151 -4.45 2.87 10.84
N MET A 152 -3.93 3.00 9.62
CA MET A 152 -4.69 2.85 8.38
C MET A 152 -5.32 1.46 8.26
N VAL A 153 -4.54 0.38 8.47
CA VAL A 153 -5.05 -1.00 8.43
C VAL A 153 -6.16 -1.21 9.46
N ARG A 154 -5.94 -0.82 10.72
CA ARG A 154 -6.97 -0.91 11.77
C ARG A 154 -8.21 -0.08 11.47
N ARG A 155 -8.09 1.01 10.71
CA ARG A 155 -9.24 1.80 10.27
C ARG A 155 -10.06 1.06 9.22
N ILE A 156 -9.40 0.37 8.28
CA ILE A 156 -10.06 -0.48 7.27
C ILE A 156 -10.77 -1.64 7.97
N GLU A 157 -10.08 -2.36 8.86
CA GLU A 157 -10.66 -3.47 9.62
C GLU A 157 -11.92 -3.07 10.39
N ARG A 158 -11.90 -1.92 11.08
CA ARG A 158 -13.09 -1.39 11.75
C ARG A 158 -14.21 -0.98 10.79
N GLY A 159 -13.89 -0.64 9.54
CA GLY A 159 -14.86 -0.31 8.50
C GLY A 159 -15.47 -1.53 7.82
N MET A 160 -14.83 -2.71 7.92
CA MET A 160 -15.34 -3.98 7.37
C MET A 160 -16.36 -4.65 8.29
N SER A 161 -16.35 -4.35 9.59
CA SER A 161 -17.36 -4.88 10.52
C SER A 161 -18.72 -4.24 10.23
N PRO A 162 -19.78 -5.02 9.96
CA PRO A 162 -21.12 -4.47 9.85
C PRO A 162 -21.47 -3.76 11.17
N GLN A 163 -21.92 -2.51 11.09
CA GLN A 163 -22.65 -1.92 12.21
C GLN A 163 -23.89 -2.77 12.40
N ALA A 164 -23.93 -3.49 13.53
CA ALA A 164 -25.10 -4.23 13.99
C ALA A 164 -26.22 -3.27 14.41
#